data_AF-A0A386C634-F1
#
_entry.id   AF-A0A386C634-F1
#
_cell.length_a   1.000
_cell.length_b   1.000
_cell.length_c   1.000
_cell.angle_alpha   90.00
_cell.angle_beta   90.00
_cell.angle_gamma   90.00
#
_symmetry.space_group_name_H-M   'P 1'
#
loop_
_entity.id
_entity.type
_entity.pdbx_description
1 polymer ?
#
loop_
_entity_poly.entity_id
_entity_poly.type
_entity_poly.pdbx_seq_one_letter_code
_entity_poly.pdbx_strand_id
1 'polypeptide(L)'
;MLRQQPAAVFSSGQESHIPLLYGTTTLEFEGNQTPDQLRIAISFAAGSFAPQAVAAYGLSNGEQGITDPKYGSAADQWTADMIFRCPAVTQATWHAAAGNPTWEYEFNHAIPGQKAAVHSADLPYVFGYFPTWGNISGKFSDADKKLAELMGNYWTNFAKTGNPNAPGLPNWPQQAATGTYIQFQQGGSVETATGLRSTQCNLYRDWLTARLQHGK
;
A
#
# COMPACT_ATOMS: atom_id res chain seq x y z
N MET A 1 -12.97 22.62 -6.46
CA MET A 1 -11.89 23.20 -5.64
C MET A 1 -12.00 22.67 -4.22
N LEU A 2 -10.88 22.36 -3.57
CA LEU A 2 -10.83 21.87 -2.19
C LEU A 2 -10.81 23.05 -1.20
N ARG A 3 -11.54 22.94 -0.08
CA ARG A 3 -11.62 23.98 0.96
C ARG A 3 -10.58 23.81 2.08
N GLN A 4 -10.03 22.62 2.22
CA GLN A 4 -9.03 22.24 3.22
C GLN A 4 -8.05 21.24 2.61
N GLN A 5 -6.90 21.04 3.24
CA GLN A 5 -5.97 19.98 2.85
C GLN A 5 -6.63 18.61 3.07
N PRO A 6 -6.50 17.64 2.12
CA PRO A 6 -7.10 16.31 2.28
C PRO A 6 -6.74 15.63 3.61
N ALA A 7 -5.47 15.70 4.02
CA ALA A 7 -5.02 15.10 5.27
C ALA A 7 -5.75 15.66 6.51
N ALA A 8 -6.09 16.96 6.52
CA ALA A 8 -6.87 17.57 7.61
C ALA A 8 -8.35 17.13 7.61
N VAL A 9 -8.92 16.92 6.42
CA VAL A 9 -10.30 16.44 6.28
C VAL A 9 -10.43 15.02 6.83
N PHE A 10 -9.55 14.11 6.39
CA PHE A 10 -9.56 12.72 6.86
C PHE A 10 -9.18 12.60 8.33
N SER A 11 -8.15 13.31 8.81
CA SER A 11 -7.74 13.22 10.22
C SER A 11 -8.79 13.74 11.20
N SER A 12 -9.73 14.58 10.73
CA SER A 12 -10.86 15.09 11.53
C SER A 12 -12.18 14.36 11.26
N GLY A 13 -12.19 13.32 10.41
CA GLY A 13 -13.40 12.54 10.09
C GLY A 13 -14.47 13.31 9.31
N GLN A 14 -14.07 14.38 8.60
CA GLN A 14 -14.98 15.25 7.84
C GLN A 14 -15.13 14.83 6.37
N GLU A 15 -14.48 13.74 5.95
CA GLU A 15 -14.64 13.18 4.62
C GLU A 15 -16.03 12.57 4.39
N SER A 16 -16.33 12.22 3.15
CA SER A 16 -17.58 11.53 2.82
C SER A 16 -17.68 10.17 3.52
N HIS A 17 -18.82 9.90 4.14
CA HIS A 17 -19.12 8.61 4.77
C HIS A 17 -19.53 7.54 3.75
N ILE A 18 -18.57 7.03 3.01
CA ILE A 18 -18.76 6.00 1.98
C ILE A 18 -17.83 4.80 2.23
N PRO A 19 -18.16 3.61 1.73
CA PRO A 19 -17.23 2.49 1.70
C PRO A 19 -15.95 2.82 0.91
N LEU A 20 -14.80 2.35 1.37
CA LEU A 20 -13.49 2.49 0.71
C LEU A 20 -12.82 1.13 0.49
N LEU A 21 -12.43 0.84 -0.74
CA LEU A 21 -11.53 -0.27 -1.08
C LEU A 21 -10.27 0.34 -1.70
N TYR A 22 -9.12 -0.01 -1.16
CA TYR A 22 -7.83 0.45 -1.66
C TYR A 22 -6.76 -0.65 -1.53
N GLY A 23 -5.62 -0.44 -2.19
CA GLY A 23 -4.47 -1.29 -2.00
C GLY A 23 -3.21 -0.71 -2.64
N THR A 24 -2.12 -1.45 -2.47
CA THR A 24 -0.79 -1.11 -3.00
C THR A 24 -0.13 -2.33 -3.59
N THR A 25 0.79 -2.14 -4.54
CA THR A 25 1.70 -3.22 -4.94
C THR A 25 2.89 -3.30 -3.98
N THR A 26 3.63 -4.41 -3.99
CA THR A 26 4.72 -4.61 -3.03
C THR A 26 5.93 -3.74 -3.30
N LEU A 27 6.36 -3.61 -4.55
CA LEU A 27 7.52 -2.77 -4.88
C LEU A 27 7.12 -1.33 -5.19
N GLU A 28 5.91 -1.08 -5.71
CA GLU A 28 5.50 0.22 -6.26
C GLU A 28 6.59 0.78 -7.21
N PHE A 29 7.48 1.63 -6.70
CA PHE A 29 8.65 2.14 -7.43
C PHE A 29 9.96 1.71 -6.79
N GLU A 30 10.95 1.42 -7.65
CA GLU A 30 12.34 1.23 -7.23
C GLU A 30 12.96 2.55 -6.76
N GLY A 31 13.83 2.46 -5.76
CA GLY A 31 14.70 3.53 -5.28
C GLY A 31 16.10 3.39 -5.86
N ASN A 32 16.82 4.50 -5.95
CA ASN A 32 18.19 4.54 -6.48
C ASN A 32 19.20 5.19 -5.52
N GLN A 33 18.78 5.52 -4.31
CA GLN A 33 19.59 6.18 -3.30
C GLN A 33 20.58 5.19 -2.69
N THR A 34 21.84 5.62 -2.52
CA THR A 34 22.78 4.93 -1.63
C THR A 34 22.30 5.01 -0.17
N PRO A 35 22.80 4.16 0.75
CA PRO A 35 22.44 4.25 2.17
C PRO A 35 22.70 5.63 2.78
N ASP A 36 23.78 6.31 2.41
CA ASP A 36 24.09 7.67 2.88
C ASP A 36 23.09 8.70 2.34
N GLN A 37 22.79 8.65 1.04
CA GLN A 37 21.78 9.50 0.42
C GLN A 37 20.40 9.27 1.03
N LEU A 38 20.06 8.02 1.32
CA LEU A 38 18.80 7.64 1.93
C LEU A 38 18.68 8.16 3.36
N ARG A 39 19.73 8.07 4.19
CA ARG A 39 19.73 8.70 5.53
C ARG A 39 19.50 10.21 5.46
N ILE A 40 20.10 10.89 4.48
CA ILE A 40 19.89 12.33 4.26
C ILE A 40 18.43 12.61 3.86
N ALA A 41 17.89 11.84 2.92
CA ALA A 41 16.51 11.97 2.48
C ALA A 41 15.50 11.75 3.62
N ILE A 42 15.71 10.70 4.42
CA ILE A 42 14.91 10.41 5.62
C ILE A 42 15.02 11.57 6.61
N SER A 43 16.21 12.09 6.86
CA SER A 43 16.41 13.18 7.82
C SER A 43 15.66 14.45 7.41
N PHE A 44 15.69 14.80 6.12
CA PHE A 44 14.92 15.93 5.58
C PHE A 44 13.41 15.70 5.66
N ALA A 45 12.96 14.50 5.29
CA ALA A 45 11.54 14.17 5.23
C ALA A 45 10.91 14.00 6.62
N ALA A 46 11.60 13.39 7.58
CA ALA A 46 11.06 13.01 8.88
C ALA A 46 11.31 14.07 9.99
N GLY A 47 12.26 14.99 9.80
CA GLY A 47 12.58 16.01 10.79
C GLY A 47 12.93 15.41 12.15
N SER A 48 12.20 15.78 13.21
CA SER A 48 12.41 15.24 14.56
C SER A 48 12.17 13.73 14.69
N PHE A 49 11.49 13.11 13.73
CA PHE A 49 11.26 11.66 13.68
C PHE A 49 12.37 10.90 12.94
N ALA A 50 13.41 11.60 12.45
CA ALA A 50 14.48 11.00 11.67
C ALA A 50 15.21 9.84 12.38
N PRO A 51 15.54 9.88 13.68
CA PRO A 51 16.20 8.76 14.34
C PRO A 51 15.38 7.47 14.27
N GLN A 52 14.07 7.56 14.52
CA GLN A 52 13.16 6.41 14.45
C GLN A 52 12.97 5.92 13.02
N ALA A 53 12.84 6.84 12.06
CA ALA A 53 12.71 6.49 10.65
C ALA A 53 13.98 5.81 10.12
N VAL A 54 15.18 6.36 10.39
CA VAL A 54 16.46 5.73 10.03
C VAL A 54 16.57 4.31 10.60
N ALA A 55 16.16 4.11 11.85
CA ALA A 55 16.13 2.78 12.47
C ALA A 55 15.11 1.84 11.80
N ALA A 56 13.92 2.34 11.44
CA ALA A 56 12.87 1.54 10.81
C ALA A 56 13.24 0.99 9.42
N TYR A 57 14.26 1.56 8.76
CA TYR A 57 14.81 1.06 7.51
C TYR A 57 16.17 0.34 7.68
N GLY A 58 16.63 0.12 8.92
CA GLY A 58 17.91 -0.55 9.23
C GLY A 58 19.14 0.22 8.79
N LEU A 59 19.10 1.55 8.91
CA LEU A 59 20.18 2.45 8.51
C LEU A 59 20.92 3.04 9.71
N SER A 60 20.60 2.59 10.93
CA SER A 60 21.25 3.05 12.16
C SER A 60 22.75 2.73 12.13
N ASN A 61 23.56 3.55 12.81
CA ASN A 61 24.98 3.27 13.05
C ASN A 61 25.82 2.93 11.80
N GLY A 62 25.46 3.45 10.62
CA GLY A 62 26.19 3.18 9.38
C GLY A 62 25.80 1.88 8.66
N GLU A 63 24.75 1.19 9.10
CA GLU A 63 24.21 -0.02 8.45
C GLU A 63 23.68 0.26 7.05
N GLN A 64 23.67 -0.76 6.19
CA GLN A 64 23.37 -0.63 4.76
C GLN A 64 21.86 -0.60 4.44
N GLY A 65 20.99 -0.77 5.44
CA GLY A 65 19.55 -0.89 5.25
C GLY A 65 19.07 -2.34 5.23
N ILE A 66 17.79 -2.53 5.53
CA ILE A 66 17.12 -3.84 5.42
C ILE A 66 16.85 -4.14 3.96
N THR A 67 17.25 -5.33 3.49
CA THR A 67 16.81 -5.90 2.22
C THR A 67 15.78 -6.97 2.49
N ASP A 68 14.66 -6.91 1.78
CA ASP A 68 13.55 -7.85 1.90
C ASP A 68 13.22 -8.48 0.54
N PRO A 69 12.98 -9.80 0.44
CA PRO A 69 12.67 -10.45 -0.84
C PRO A 69 11.39 -9.94 -1.52
N LYS A 70 10.42 -9.45 -0.75
CA LYS A 70 9.15 -8.91 -1.24
C LYS A 70 9.24 -7.40 -1.51
N TYR A 71 9.93 -6.66 -0.65
CA TYR A 71 9.96 -5.19 -0.72
C TYR A 71 11.24 -4.59 -1.32
N GLY A 72 12.25 -5.39 -1.63
CA GLY A 72 13.52 -4.93 -2.18
C GLY A 72 14.43 -4.28 -1.14
N SER A 73 15.31 -3.40 -1.61
CA SER A 73 16.26 -2.67 -0.77
C SER A 73 15.57 -1.65 0.14
N ALA A 74 16.30 -1.09 1.11
CA ALA A 74 15.79 0.00 1.94
C ALA A 74 15.38 1.24 1.12
N ALA A 75 16.03 1.48 -0.03
CA ALA A 75 15.69 2.58 -0.94
C ALA A 75 14.37 2.34 -1.67
N ASP A 76 14.15 1.10 -2.15
CA ASP A 76 12.87 0.69 -2.77
C ASP A 76 11.74 0.80 -1.75
N GLN A 77 11.97 0.26 -0.55
CA GLN A 77 11.03 0.32 0.57
C GLN A 77 10.65 1.76 0.93
N TRP A 78 11.63 2.65 1.12
CA TRP A 78 11.36 4.06 1.44
C TRP A 78 10.57 4.75 0.33
N THR A 79 10.95 4.52 -0.93
CA THR A 79 10.28 5.12 -2.08
C THR A 79 8.82 4.67 -2.17
N ALA A 80 8.57 3.37 -2.07
CA ALA A 80 7.22 2.79 -2.06
C ALA A 80 6.39 3.30 -0.88
N ASP A 81 6.97 3.31 0.32
CA ASP A 81 6.29 3.71 1.55
C ASP A 81 5.89 5.18 1.55
N MET A 82 6.80 6.08 1.13
CA MET A 82 6.58 7.52 1.25
C MET A 82 5.69 8.11 0.17
N ILE A 83 5.72 7.53 -1.03
CA ILE A 83 4.97 8.06 -2.18
C ILE A 83 3.58 7.41 -2.29
N PHE A 84 3.46 6.13 -1.94
CA PHE A 84 2.24 5.36 -2.18
C PHE A 84 1.64 4.81 -0.89
N ARG A 85 2.38 3.92 -0.21
CA ARG A 85 1.77 3.04 0.78
C ARG A 85 1.38 3.73 2.08
N CYS A 86 2.30 4.41 2.75
CA CYS A 86 1.98 5.01 4.04
C CYS A 86 0.99 6.18 3.96
N PRO A 87 0.97 7.03 2.90
CA PRO A 87 -0.14 7.95 2.67
C PRO A 87 -1.50 7.23 2.55
N ALA A 88 -1.58 6.15 1.74
CA ALA A 88 -2.81 5.39 1.54
C ALA A 88 -3.30 4.71 2.84
N VAL A 89 -2.39 4.02 3.54
CA VAL A 89 -2.64 3.39 4.85
C VAL A 89 -3.11 4.42 5.87
N THR A 90 -2.50 5.61 5.87
CA THR A 90 -2.88 6.69 6.81
C THR A 90 -4.29 7.20 6.54
N GLN A 91 -4.61 7.50 5.27
CA GLN A 91 -5.95 7.93 4.87
C GLN A 91 -6.99 6.88 5.25
N ALA A 92 -6.73 5.61 4.94
CA ALA A 92 -7.64 4.51 5.23
C ALA A 92 -7.81 4.25 6.73
N THR A 93 -6.74 4.38 7.51
CA THR A 93 -6.79 4.28 8.98
C THR A 93 -7.70 5.36 9.57
N TRP A 94 -7.54 6.61 9.13
CA TRP A 94 -8.42 7.70 9.59
C TRP A 94 -9.87 7.49 9.14
N HIS A 95 -10.07 7.03 7.90
CA HIS A 95 -11.40 6.75 7.37
C HIS A 95 -12.13 5.65 8.14
N ALA A 96 -11.42 4.56 8.46
CA ALA A 96 -11.93 3.48 9.31
C ALA A 96 -12.21 3.96 10.74
N ALA A 97 -11.35 4.81 11.31
CA ALA A 97 -11.53 5.39 12.64
C ALA A 97 -12.75 6.32 12.74
N ALA A 98 -13.15 6.95 11.62
CA ALA A 98 -14.40 7.70 11.51
C ALA A 98 -15.65 6.80 11.37
N GLY A 99 -15.49 5.48 11.44
CA GLY A 99 -16.58 4.50 11.38
C GLY A 99 -16.97 4.08 9.96
N ASN A 100 -16.22 4.49 8.94
CA ASN A 100 -16.54 4.15 7.56
C ASN A 100 -16.01 2.74 7.20
N PRO A 101 -16.75 1.97 6.38
CA PRO A 101 -16.28 0.65 5.95
C PRO A 101 -15.06 0.73 5.03
N THR A 102 -13.97 0.05 5.40
CA THR A 102 -12.69 0.12 4.68
C THR A 102 -12.12 -1.27 4.43
N TRP A 103 -11.58 -1.53 3.23
CA TRP A 103 -10.93 -2.78 2.86
C TRP A 103 -9.59 -2.49 2.19
N GLU A 104 -8.55 -3.18 2.66
CA GLU A 104 -7.18 -3.02 2.20
C GLU A 104 -6.68 -4.30 1.51
N TYR A 105 -5.94 -4.16 0.41
CA TYR A 105 -5.12 -5.23 -0.14
C TYR A 105 -3.65 -4.84 -0.37
N GLU A 106 -2.78 -5.84 -0.33
CA GLU A 106 -1.42 -5.76 -0.88
C GLU A 106 -1.28 -6.72 -2.06
N PHE A 107 -0.83 -6.23 -3.21
CA PHE A 107 -0.65 -7.03 -4.41
C PHE A 107 0.83 -7.42 -4.59
N ASN A 108 1.12 -8.71 -4.36
CA ASN A 108 2.45 -9.31 -4.45
C ASN A 108 2.52 -10.35 -5.59
N HIS A 109 1.93 -10.05 -6.74
CA HIS A 109 1.98 -10.94 -7.89
C HIS A 109 2.60 -10.22 -9.09
N ALA A 110 3.86 -10.52 -9.39
CA ALA A 110 4.54 -9.87 -10.52
C ALA A 110 3.87 -10.23 -11.85
N ILE A 111 3.74 -9.25 -12.76
CA ILE A 111 3.35 -9.54 -14.14
C ILE A 111 4.35 -10.56 -14.72
N PRO A 112 3.90 -11.61 -15.43
CA PRO A 112 4.79 -12.67 -15.91
C PRO A 112 5.95 -12.14 -16.75
N GLY A 113 7.17 -12.43 -16.30
CA GLY A 113 8.42 -11.93 -16.88
C GLY A 113 9.05 -10.76 -16.10
N GLN A 114 8.35 -10.19 -15.13
CA GLN A 114 8.87 -9.19 -14.21
C GLN A 114 9.35 -9.82 -12.90
N LYS A 115 10.23 -9.11 -12.19
CA LYS A 115 10.85 -9.61 -10.95
C LYS A 115 9.97 -9.43 -9.71
N ALA A 116 9.10 -8.42 -9.72
CA ALA A 116 8.28 -8.03 -8.57
C ALA A 116 6.99 -7.35 -9.05
N ALA A 117 6.02 -7.20 -8.14
CA ALA A 117 4.83 -6.40 -8.39
C ALA A 117 5.17 -4.91 -8.22
N VAL A 118 5.46 -4.25 -9.34
CA VAL A 118 5.70 -2.81 -9.42
C VAL A 118 4.38 -2.03 -9.53
N HIS A 119 4.46 -0.72 -9.57
CA HIS A 119 3.31 0.17 -9.70
C HIS A 119 2.45 -0.23 -10.90
N SER A 120 1.14 -0.31 -10.69
CA SER A 120 0.14 -0.74 -11.67
C SER A 120 0.21 -2.21 -12.10
N ALA A 121 1.02 -3.06 -11.44
CA ALA A 121 1.10 -4.48 -11.76
C ALA A 121 -0.22 -5.24 -11.53
N ASP A 122 -1.12 -4.68 -10.72
CA ASP A 122 -2.44 -5.22 -10.41
C ASP A 122 -3.49 -4.92 -11.50
N LEU A 123 -3.30 -3.91 -12.34
CA LEU A 123 -4.29 -3.50 -13.34
C LEU A 123 -4.73 -4.61 -14.31
N PRO A 124 -3.84 -5.46 -14.87
CA PRO A 124 -4.27 -6.59 -15.71
C PRO A 124 -5.29 -7.50 -15.02
N TYR A 125 -5.14 -7.67 -13.70
CA TYR A 125 -5.98 -8.54 -12.87
C TYR A 125 -7.29 -7.86 -12.49
N VAL A 126 -7.26 -6.55 -12.18
CA VAL A 126 -8.48 -5.77 -11.92
C VAL A 126 -9.40 -5.72 -13.14
N PHE A 127 -8.83 -5.50 -14.34
CA PHE A 127 -9.60 -5.33 -15.56
C PHE A 127 -9.86 -6.63 -16.34
N GLY A 128 -9.24 -7.75 -15.96
CA GLY A 128 -9.29 -8.98 -16.74
C GLY A 128 -8.72 -8.78 -18.16
N TYR A 129 -7.71 -7.92 -18.29
CA TYR A 129 -7.10 -7.52 -19.55
C TYR A 129 -5.63 -7.92 -19.57
N PHE A 130 -5.21 -8.65 -20.60
CA PHE A 130 -3.89 -9.29 -20.67
C PHE A 130 -3.09 -8.72 -21.85
N PRO A 131 -2.43 -7.56 -21.68
CA PRO A 131 -1.71 -6.90 -22.77
C PRO A 131 -0.45 -7.67 -23.19
N THR A 132 -0.17 -7.63 -24.49
CA THR A 132 1.02 -8.24 -25.11
C THR A 132 2.12 -7.23 -25.45
N TRP A 133 1.90 -5.94 -25.18
CA TRP A 133 2.84 -4.85 -25.39
C TRP A 133 2.71 -3.78 -24.29
N GLY A 134 3.78 -3.01 -24.07
CA GLY A 134 3.83 -1.97 -23.02
C GLY A 134 4.37 -2.46 -21.68
N ASN A 135 4.41 -1.56 -20.70
CA ASN A 135 5.03 -1.77 -19.39
C ASN A 135 4.29 -2.76 -18.49
N ILE A 136 3.01 -3.02 -18.76
CA ILE A 136 2.19 -4.01 -18.04
C ILE A 136 1.97 -5.30 -18.84
N SER A 137 2.74 -5.52 -19.92
CA SER A 137 2.63 -6.73 -20.73
C SER A 137 3.37 -7.93 -20.13
N GLY A 138 2.87 -9.12 -20.42
CA GLY A 138 3.44 -10.37 -19.94
C GLY A 138 2.84 -11.58 -20.64
N LYS A 139 3.45 -12.75 -20.41
CA LYS A 139 2.90 -14.04 -20.86
C LYS A 139 1.97 -14.62 -19.77
N PHE A 140 0.76 -14.05 -19.68
CA PHE A 140 -0.23 -14.45 -18.69
C PHE A 140 -0.67 -15.91 -18.84
N SER A 141 -0.61 -16.64 -17.75
CA SER A 141 -1.00 -18.05 -17.61
C SER A 141 -2.48 -18.20 -17.27
N ASP A 142 -2.98 -19.44 -17.21
CA ASP A 142 -4.34 -19.69 -16.73
C ASP A 142 -4.49 -19.44 -15.23
N ALA A 143 -3.40 -19.51 -14.44
CA ALA A 143 -3.42 -19.10 -13.05
C ALA A 143 -3.64 -17.59 -12.92
N ASP A 144 -3.02 -16.79 -13.80
CA ASP A 144 -3.22 -15.34 -13.85
C ASP A 144 -4.68 -14.98 -14.17
N LYS A 145 -5.30 -15.69 -15.11
CA LYS A 145 -6.70 -15.48 -15.48
C LYS A 145 -7.65 -15.79 -14.32
N LYS A 146 -7.38 -16.85 -13.55
CA LYS A 146 -8.15 -17.19 -12.34
C LYS A 146 -7.96 -16.13 -11.24
N LEU A 147 -6.74 -15.61 -11.07
CA LEU A 147 -6.47 -14.50 -10.15
C LEU A 147 -7.22 -13.23 -10.57
N ALA A 148 -7.25 -12.93 -11.87
CA ALA A 148 -7.99 -11.80 -12.42
C ALA A 148 -9.51 -11.96 -12.23
N GLU A 149 -10.06 -13.17 -12.42
CA GLU A 149 -11.46 -13.46 -12.13
C GLU A 149 -11.78 -13.22 -10.64
N LEU A 150 -10.92 -13.70 -9.74
CA LEU A 150 -11.07 -13.48 -8.30
C LEU A 150 -11.03 -11.99 -7.94
N MET A 151 -10.04 -11.25 -8.44
CA MET A 151 -9.88 -9.83 -8.17
C MET A 151 -11.05 -9.01 -8.76
N GLY A 152 -11.47 -9.32 -9.98
CA GLY A 152 -12.63 -8.72 -10.64
C GLY A 152 -13.93 -8.97 -9.88
N ASN A 153 -14.12 -10.17 -9.30
CA ASN A 153 -15.26 -10.47 -8.44
C ASN A 153 -15.29 -9.56 -7.19
N TYR A 154 -14.16 -9.39 -6.48
CA TYR A 154 -14.11 -8.47 -5.34
C TYR A 154 -14.44 -7.02 -5.74
N TRP A 155 -13.82 -6.50 -6.81
CA TRP A 155 -14.05 -5.13 -7.26
C TRP A 155 -15.48 -4.89 -7.71
N THR A 156 -16.08 -5.82 -8.46
CA THR A 156 -17.46 -5.68 -8.94
C THR A 156 -18.49 -5.85 -7.83
N ASN A 157 -18.23 -6.72 -6.83
CA ASN A 157 -19.08 -6.84 -5.65
C ASN A 157 -19.04 -5.55 -4.81
N PHE A 158 -17.84 -5.02 -4.59
CA PHE A 158 -17.66 -3.76 -3.88
C PHE A 158 -18.37 -2.61 -4.62
N ALA A 159 -18.23 -2.50 -5.94
CA ALA A 159 -18.92 -1.48 -6.71
C ALA A 159 -20.46 -1.57 -6.63
N LYS A 160 -21.02 -2.79 -6.53
CA LYS A 160 -22.47 -3.00 -6.43
C LYS A 160 -23.02 -2.77 -5.03
N THR A 161 -22.26 -3.10 -3.99
CA THR A 161 -22.80 -3.28 -2.63
C THR A 161 -22.06 -2.51 -1.54
N GLY A 162 -20.88 -1.96 -1.85
CA GLY A 162 -19.96 -1.42 -0.84
C GLY A 162 -19.22 -2.48 -0.03
N ASN A 163 -19.36 -3.76 -0.34
CA ASN A 163 -18.65 -4.87 0.32
C ASN A 163 -18.04 -5.80 -0.75
N PRO A 164 -16.73 -6.12 -0.70
CA PRO A 164 -16.12 -7.00 -1.69
C PRO A 164 -16.56 -8.47 -1.59
N ASN A 165 -17.09 -8.89 -0.43
CA ASN A 165 -17.35 -10.30 -0.13
C ASN A 165 -18.61 -10.84 -0.83
N ALA A 166 -18.56 -12.11 -1.22
CA ALA A 166 -19.69 -12.88 -1.72
C ALA A 166 -19.50 -14.39 -1.40
N PRO A 167 -20.58 -15.20 -1.41
CA PRO A 167 -20.47 -16.64 -1.22
C PRO A 167 -19.46 -17.28 -2.18
N GLY A 168 -18.58 -18.12 -1.65
CA GLY A 168 -17.55 -18.83 -2.45
C GLY A 168 -16.24 -18.06 -2.66
N LEU A 169 -16.15 -16.80 -2.24
CA LEU A 169 -14.88 -16.06 -2.23
C LEU A 169 -14.15 -16.25 -0.90
N PRO A 170 -12.81 -16.21 -0.89
CA PRO A 170 -12.05 -16.02 0.34
C PRO A 170 -12.55 -14.77 1.08
N ASN A 171 -12.59 -14.82 2.42
CA ASN A 171 -13.09 -13.71 3.19
C ASN A 171 -12.09 -12.55 3.17
N TRP A 172 -12.55 -11.36 2.77
CA TRP A 172 -11.83 -10.11 2.87
C TRP A 172 -12.31 -9.34 4.11
N PRO A 173 -11.57 -9.37 5.22
CA PRO A 173 -11.95 -8.67 6.43
C PRO A 173 -11.95 -7.16 6.20
N GLN A 174 -12.94 -6.48 6.77
CA GLN A 174 -12.89 -5.03 6.90
C GLN A 174 -11.66 -4.65 7.75
N GLN A 175 -10.96 -3.59 7.35
CA GLN A 175 -9.83 -3.05 8.07
C GLN A 175 -10.31 -2.54 9.43
N ALA A 176 -9.97 -3.28 10.48
CA ALA A 176 -10.19 -2.88 11.87
C ALA A 176 -8.98 -2.08 12.39
N ALA A 177 -9.02 -1.64 13.65
CA ALA A 177 -7.90 -0.94 14.31
C ALA A 177 -6.55 -1.71 14.25
N THR A 178 -6.59 -3.03 14.03
CA THR A 178 -5.43 -3.90 13.86
C THR A 178 -4.78 -3.82 12.46
N GLY A 179 -5.36 -3.09 11.51
CA GLY A 179 -4.84 -2.97 10.14
C GLY A 179 -4.89 -4.30 9.39
N THR A 180 -6.01 -5.00 9.45
CA THR A 180 -6.21 -6.27 8.74
C THR A 180 -6.43 -6.01 7.25
N TYR A 181 -5.79 -6.82 6.40
CA TYR A 181 -5.84 -6.71 4.95
C TYR A 181 -5.77 -8.09 4.29
N ILE A 182 -6.04 -8.18 2.99
CA ILE A 182 -5.71 -9.38 2.20
C ILE A 182 -4.45 -9.15 1.37
N GLN A 183 -3.64 -10.18 1.23
CA GLN A 183 -2.51 -10.20 0.33
C GLN A 183 -2.79 -11.12 -0.85
N PHE A 184 -2.67 -10.60 -2.07
CA PHE A 184 -2.54 -11.42 -3.26
C PHE A 184 -1.08 -11.87 -3.35
N GLN A 185 -0.82 -13.14 -3.07
CA GLN A 185 0.53 -13.68 -2.98
C GLN A 185 1.15 -13.94 -4.35
N GLN A 186 2.49 -14.02 -4.36
CA GLN A 186 3.22 -14.52 -5.52
C GLN A 186 2.78 -15.96 -5.78
N GLY A 187 2.36 -16.26 -7.01
CA GLY A 187 1.76 -17.55 -7.38
C GLY A 187 0.23 -17.61 -7.32
N GLY A 188 -0.43 -16.55 -6.83
CA GLY A 188 -1.86 -16.32 -7.02
C GLY A 188 -2.79 -16.83 -5.91
N SER A 189 -2.26 -17.26 -4.76
CA SER A 189 -3.09 -17.46 -3.56
C SER A 189 -3.47 -16.12 -2.92
N VAL A 190 -4.51 -16.13 -2.08
CA VAL A 190 -4.94 -14.96 -1.31
C VAL A 190 -4.96 -15.32 0.17
N GLU A 191 -4.36 -14.48 1.00
CA GLU A 191 -4.22 -14.71 2.43
C GLU A 191 -4.63 -13.47 3.22
N THR A 192 -5.16 -13.67 4.43
CA THR A 192 -5.38 -12.57 5.37
C THR A 192 -4.10 -12.29 6.14
N ALA A 193 -3.75 -11.02 6.29
CA ALA A 193 -2.60 -10.55 7.06
C ALA A 193 -3.00 -9.33 7.91
N THR A 194 -2.08 -8.89 8.77
CA THR A 194 -2.29 -7.73 9.66
C THR A 194 -1.05 -6.85 9.69
N GLY A 195 -1.23 -5.55 9.91
CA GLY A 195 -0.14 -4.63 10.18
C GLY A 195 0.77 -4.35 8.99
N LEU A 196 0.21 -4.14 7.79
CA LEU A 196 0.95 -3.83 6.57
C LEU A 196 1.92 -2.67 6.81
N ARG A 197 3.24 -2.97 6.77
CA ARG A 197 4.33 -1.99 7.00
C ARG A 197 4.08 -1.09 8.22
N SER A 198 3.47 -1.65 9.27
CA SER A 198 2.90 -0.87 10.38
C SER A 198 3.94 0.00 11.10
N THR A 199 5.17 -0.48 11.29
CA THR A 199 6.25 0.34 11.90
C THR A 199 6.50 1.63 11.10
N GLN A 200 6.69 1.52 9.78
CA GLN A 200 6.99 2.65 8.91
C GLN A 200 5.76 3.56 8.75
N CYS A 201 4.58 2.99 8.53
CA CYS A 201 3.39 3.78 8.27
C CYS A 201 2.78 4.41 9.54
N ASN A 202 2.99 3.83 10.72
CA ASN A 202 2.67 4.50 11.98
C ASN A 202 3.58 5.72 12.19
N LEU A 203 4.90 5.58 11.97
CA LEU A 203 5.83 6.72 12.06
C LEU A 203 5.48 7.84 11.06
N TYR A 204 5.13 7.48 9.83
CA TYR A 204 4.65 8.43 8.83
C TYR A 204 3.40 9.19 9.31
N ARG A 205 2.41 8.46 9.84
CA ARG A 205 1.17 9.06 10.34
C ARG A 205 1.42 9.98 11.53
N ASP A 206 2.29 9.58 12.45
CA ASP A 206 2.65 10.38 13.62
C ASP A 206 3.29 11.71 13.21
N TRP A 207 4.26 11.68 12.29
CA TRP A 207 4.86 12.93 11.81
C TRP A 207 3.88 13.77 11.00
N LEU A 208 2.94 13.16 10.26
CA LEU A 208 2.00 13.90 9.42
C LEU A 208 1.00 14.63 10.31
N THR A 209 0.55 13.94 11.36
CA THR A 209 -0.30 14.52 12.41
C THR A 209 0.41 15.69 13.10
N ALA A 210 1.69 15.55 13.44
CA ALA A 210 2.47 16.64 14.03
C ALA A 210 2.56 17.87 13.08
N ARG A 211 2.78 17.67 11.78
CA ARG A 211 2.80 18.76 10.80
C ARG A 211 1.47 19.50 10.71
N LEU A 212 0.37 18.76 10.68
CA LEU A 212 -0.99 19.34 10.64
C LEU A 212 -1.26 20.25 11.85
N GLN A 213 -0.77 19.88 13.04
CA GLN A 213 -0.94 20.67 14.26
C GLN A 213 -0.08 21.95 14.30
N HIS A 214 1.06 21.96 13.60
CA HIS A 214 2.01 23.07 13.61
C HIS A 214 1.92 23.99 12.40
N GLY A 215 1.00 23.74 11.45
CA GLY A 215 0.69 24.63 10.33
C GLY A 215 1.84 24.91 9.37
N LYS A 216 2.82 24.01 9.29
CA LYS A 216 3.98 24.08 8.39
C LYS A 216 4.02 22.88 7.46
#